data_AF-A0A9P1N3Z3-F1
#
_entry.id   AF-A0A9P1N3Z3-F1
#
_cell.length_a   1.000
_cell.length_b   1.000
_cell.length_c   1.000
_cell.angle_alpha   90.00
_cell.angle_beta   90.00
_cell.angle_gamma   90.00
#
_symmetry.space_group_name_H-M   'P 1'
#
loop_
_entity.id
_entity.type
_entity.pdbx_description
1 polymer ?
#
loop_
_entity_poly.entity_id
_entity_poly.type
_entity_poly.pdbx_seq_one_letter_code
_entity_poly.pdbx_strand_id
1 'polypeptide(L)'
;MTFLSSSGAGSYRYSALRQNEPLLEDEEPADTVDMEDTVGGTVVQSEYGIEYGMPEGTFDSVFTYAPYNDLDKMGYEAPRRHGLQLGNRYANFTYTRDFAAANDDGSNSQIKLAPLTTIEFLIYAVSMLFVVFTMPLSLLFSLKFVADSEKLVVLRLGRAQKIRGPGIAWIVPCIDQTHRITTSITAFNVPPLQVITQDRGLVELGATVFLRIRDPILAVCGVQDRNKSVRTLANTMLYRYISKKRVCEITNIQDRRILAADFKDELAAFTCKFGVEVTDVEISEVKIVKEGENMGMAALNCVAKSDAGQQLWQVIKPAFEEFTKECAEENQGASTSAASGPLIDFGPPEPAPSLECGSGSDADSDAEFDLDRLISVANIAIDEHLTRLIGKVFEIRIDDDAEPICIDLKSQKGAARRGAAANADVVFEASRDEFAKIARRRVSPVTSYMHGKLRIRGNVQDAMLFKHLVDRMSDWL
;
A
#
# COMPACT_ATOMS: atom_id res chain seq x y z
N MET A 1 28.82 -44.66 -41.01
CA MET A 1 30.25 -44.94 -40.71
C MET A 1 30.55 -44.33 -39.35
N THR A 2 31.21 -45.07 -38.45
CA THR A 2 31.68 -44.67 -37.10
C THR A 2 30.67 -43.99 -36.14
N PHE A 3 30.34 -44.73 -35.08
CA PHE A 3 29.74 -44.22 -33.84
C PHE A 3 30.73 -43.36 -33.05
N LEU A 4 30.22 -42.46 -32.19
CA LEU A 4 30.62 -42.44 -30.79
C LEU A 4 29.51 -41.83 -29.91
N SER A 5 29.30 -42.42 -28.74
CA SER A 5 28.34 -42.02 -27.71
C SER A 5 29.05 -41.20 -26.64
N SER A 6 28.39 -40.19 -26.07
CA SER A 6 28.61 -39.85 -24.67
C SER A 6 27.33 -39.37 -23.99
N SER A 7 27.12 -39.90 -22.78
CA SER A 7 26.13 -39.45 -21.82
C SER A 7 26.65 -38.21 -21.09
N GLY A 8 25.74 -37.30 -20.71
CA GLY A 8 26.06 -36.08 -19.96
C GLY A 8 24.95 -35.77 -18.97
N ALA A 9 24.99 -36.40 -17.79
CA ALA A 9 24.06 -36.12 -16.70
C ALA A 9 24.25 -34.70 -16.14
N GLY A 10 23.21 -34.16 -15.50
CA GLY A 10 23.25 -32.82 -14.92
C GLY A 10 24.22 -32.70 -13.74
N SER A 11 24.83 -31.53 -13.61
CA SER A 11 25.47 -31.08 -12.37
C SER A 11 25.47 -29.56 -12.31
N TYR A 12 24.55 -28.99 -11.55
CA TYR A 12 24.66 -27.60 -11.11
C TYR A 12 25.66 -27.55 -9.96
N ARG A 13 26.87 -27.05 -10.21
CA ARG A 13 27.85 -26.76 -9.15
C ARG A 13 28.23 -25.29 -9.17
N TYR A 14 28.07 -24.67 -8.00
CA TYR A 14 28.69 -23.40 -7.67
C TYR A 14 30.22 -23.53 -7.71
N SER A 15 30.89 -22.54 -8.27
CA SER A 15 32.29 -22.25 -8.01
C SER A 15 32.53 -20.75 -8.15
N ALA A 16 32.99 -20.11 -7.08
CA ALA A 16 33.30 -18.69 -7.06
C ALA A 16 34.54 -18.40 -7.93
N LEU A 17 34.57 -17.22 -8.56
CA LEU A 17 35.81 -16.59 -8.98
C LEU A 17 35.86 -15.16 -8.43
N ARG A 18 36.98 -14.89 -7.76
CA ARG A 18 37.45 -13.63 -7.19
C ARG A 18 38.48 -13.04 -8.17
N GLN A 19 38.91 -11.80 -7.92
CA GLN A 19 39.89 -11.01 -8.70
C GLN A 19 39.30 -10.18 -9.85
N ASN A 20 39.76 -8.95 -10.12
CA ASN A 20 40.42 -7.92 -9.29
C ASN A 20 40.39 -6.63 -10.14
N GLU A 21 39.95 -5.50 -9.59
CA GLU A 21 40.17 -4.18 -10.20
C GLU A 21 41.46 -3.56 -9.64
N PRO A 22 42.34 -2.96 -10.46
CA PRO A 22 43.45 -2.15 -9.98
C PRO A 22 43.07 -0.67 -9.85
N LEU A 23 43.43 -0.10 -8.71
CA LEU A 23 43.48 1.34 -8.45
C LEU A 23 44.58 2.01 -9.29
N LEU A 24 44.45 3.33 -9.50
CA LEU A 24 45.59 4.22 -9.70
C LEU A 24 45.40 5.48 -8.86
N GLU A 25 46.51 5.94 -8.27
CA GLU A 25 46.61 6.97 -7.24
C GLU A 25 47.04 8.32 -7.84
N ASP A 26 46.68 9.39 -7.12
CA ASP A 26 47.44 10.61 -6.80
C ASP A 26 48.36 11.30 -7.84
N GLU A 27 48.13 12.61 -8.02
CA GLU A 27 49.20 13.60 -8.26
C GLU A 27 48.93 14.90 -7.47
N GLU A 28 49.85 15.21 -6.56
CA GLU A 28 50.18 16.50 -5.93
C GLU A 28 51.73 16.62 -6.03
N PRO A 29 52.45 17.74 -5.73
CA PRO A 29 52.06 18.96 -4.99
C PRO A 29 52.60 20.29 -5.61
N ALA A 30 52.79 21.31 -4.75
CA ALA A 30 53.48 22.62 -4.91
C ALA A 30 52.54 23.86 -5.09
N ASP A 31 52.69 25.00 -4.40
CA ASP A 31 53.71 25.41 -3.40
C ASP A 31 53.12 26.36 -2.34
N THR A 32 53.75 26.40 -1.15
CA THR A 32 53.50 27.37 -0.07
C THR A 32 54.26 28.69 -0.27
N VAL A 33 53.63 29.84 -0.01
CA VAL A 33 54.32 31.09 0.32
C VAL A 33 53.58 31.79 1.46
N ASP A 34 54.31 32.09 2.53
CA ASP A 34 53.83 32.79 3.73
C ASP A 34 53.59 34.29 3.50
N MET A 35 52.88 34.94 4.43
CA MET A 35 53.26 36.22 5.07
C MET A 35 52.18 36.66 6.08
N GLU A 36 52.61 37.04 7.28
CA GLU A 36 51.76 37.55 8.37
C GLU A 36 51.41 39.05 8.21
N ASP A 37 50.45 39.50 9.03
CA ASP A 37 50.24 40.86 9.55
C ASP A 37 50.23 42.09 8.61
N THR A 38 49.17 42.91 8.70
CA THR A 38 49.22 44.19 9.45
C THR A 38 47.91 45.00 9.36
N VAL A 39 47.60 45.66 10.48
CA VAL A 39 46.54 46.64 10.78
C VAL A 39 46.36 47.80 9.79
N GLY A 40 45.08 48.10 9.45
CA GLY A 40 44.52 49.47 9.53
C GLY A 40 44.34 50.31 8.25
N GLY A 41 43.39 51.26 8.31
CA GLY A 41 43.51 52.56 7.60
C GLY A 41 42.57 52.87 6.41
N THR A 42 41.37 53.37 6.73
CA THR A 42 40.80 54.64 6.22
C THR A 42 40.92 55.11 4.73
N VAL A 43 39.73 55.40 4.15
CA VAL A 43 39.35 56.71 3.52
C VAL A 43 39.65 57.00 2.01
N VAL A 44 38.58 56.88 1.20
CA VAL A 44 37.99 57.88 0.25
C VAL A 44 38.70 58.29 -1.08
N GLN A 45 37.96 58.06 -2.19
CA GLN A 45 37.95 58.73 -3.52
C GLN A 45 39.28 58.76 -4.34
N SER A 46 39.31 58.76 -5.68
CA SER A 46 38.31 58.91 -6.78
C SER A 46 38.75 58.03 -7.99
N GLU A 47 38.24 58.06 -9.24
CA GLU A 47 37.29 58.90 -10.00
C GLU A 47 36.71 58.07 -11.20
N TYR A 48 35.96 58.69 -12.13
CA TYR A 48 35.45 58.19 -13.43
C TYR A 48 34.54 56.96 -13.45
N GLY A 49 33.24 57.22 -13.67
CA GLY A 49 32.21 56.18 -13.71
C GLY A 49 31.84 55.69 -15.11
N ILE A 50 31.11 54.57 -15.13
CA ILE A 50 30.11 54.27 -16.16
C ILE A 50 28.79 54.01 -15.43
N GLU A 51 27.75 54.69 -15.91
CA GLU A 51 26.39 54.64 -15.41
C GLU A 51 25.76 53.26 -15.67
N TYR A 52 25.64 52.43 -14.63
CA TYR A 52 24.71 51.31 -14.64
C TYR A 52 23.40 51.76 -14.01
N GLY A 53 22.49 52.25 -14.86
CA GLY A 53 21.09 52.40 -14.49
C GLY A 53 20.53 51.02 -14.11
N MET A 54 20.35 50.80 -12.81
CA MET A 54 19.62 49.63 -12.31
C MET A 54 18.16 49.81 -12.72
N PRO A 55 17.58 48.94 -13.58
CA PRO A 55 16.14 48.98 -13.78
C PRO A 55 15.50 48.59 -12.45
N GLU A 56 14.62 49.44 -11.93
CA GLU A 56 13.71 49.09 -10.83
C GLU A 56 12.70 48.05 -11.33
N GLY A 57 13.17 46.82 -11.43
CA GLY A 57 12.42 45.65 -11.88
C GLY A 57 12.59 44.55 -10.85
N THR A 58 11.54 44.33 -10.06
CA THR A 58 11.43 43.23 -9.12
C THR A 58 11.74 41.91 -9.83
N PHE A 59 12.57 41.05 -9.22
CA PHE A 59 12.83 39.70 -9.74
C PHE A 59 11.60 38.81 -9.53
N ASP A 60 10.58 39.02 -10.36
CA ASP A 60 9.41 38.15 -10.41
C ASP A 60 9.81 36.79 -11.00
N SER A 61 9.96 35.82 -10.10
CA SER A 61 10.03 34.41 -10.50
C SER A 61 8.78 34.03 -11.29
N VAL A 62 8.89 33.06 -12.20
CA VAL A 62 7.77 32.51 -13.00
C VAL A 62 6.69 31.83 -12.12
N PHE A 63 6.89 31.77 -10.80
CA PHE A 63 5.95 31.30 -9.79
C PHE A 63 5.58 32.39 -8.76
N THR A 64 5.60 33.66 -9.17
CA THR A 64 4.94 34.72 -8.39
C THR A 64 3.44 34.44 -8.36
N TYR A 65 2.96 34.00 -7.20
CA TYR A 65 1.53 33.81 -6.95
C TYR A 65 0.81 35.14 -7.15
N ALA A 66 -0.22 35.15 -8.00
CA ALA A 66 -1.17 36.24 -8.05
C ALA A 66 -1.74 36.49 -6.63
N PRO A 67 -2.06 37.74 -6.27
CA PRO A 67 -2.64 38.05 -4.97
C PRO A 67 -3.87 37.18 -4.71
N TYR A 68 -4.01 36.75 -3.45
CA TYR A 68 -4.72 35.55 -3.00
C TYR A 68 -6.27 35.62 -3.08
N ASN A 69 -6.84 36.11 -4.20
CA ASN A 69 -8.30 36.12 -4.39
C ASN A 69 -8.81 36.22 -5.85
N ASP A 70 -7.97 36.14 -6.90
CA ASP A 70 -8.41 36.39 -8.30
C ASP A 70 -8.55 35.14 -9.20
N LEU A 71 -8.86 33.98 -8.61
CA LEU A 71 -9.05 32.71 -9.33
C LEU A 71 -10.14 32.79 -10.42
N ASP A 72 -11.23 33.50 -10.17
CA ASP A 72 -12.36 33.61 -11.12
C ASP A 72 -12.05 34.49 -12.35
N LYS A 73 -10.98 35.31 -12.31
CA LYS A 73 -10.60 36.21 -13.43
C LYS A 73 -9.47 35.69 -14.30
N MET A 74 -8.90 34.51 -14.01
CA MET A 74 -7.77 33.94 -14.75
C MET A 74 -8.06 33.64 -16.24
N GLY A 75 -9.33 33.70 -16.67
CA GLY A 75 -9.72 33.57 -18.08
C GLY A 75 -9.38 32.22 -18.72
N TYR A 76 -9.03 31.21 -17.91
CA TYR A 76 -8.56 29.92 -18.38
C TYR A 76 -9.71 29.03 -18.87
N GLU A 77 -10.24 29.34 -20.06
CA GLU A 77 -10.92 28.31 -20.85
C GLU A 77 -9.87 27.27 -21.23
N ALA A 78 -9.90 26.12 -20.55
CA ALA A 78 -9.11 24.96 -20.95
C ALA A 78 -9.43 24.66 -22.43
N PRO A 79 -8.41 24.55 -23.31
CA PRO A 79 -8.65 24.39 -24.74
C PRO A 79 -9.53 23.17 -24.96
N ARG A 80 -10.64 23.35 -25.70
CA ARG A 80 -11.66 22.30 -25.90
C ARG A 80 -10.96 21.00 -26.25
N ARG A 81 -10.99 20.03 -25.33
CA ARG A 81 -10.43 18.69 -25.52
C ARG A 81 -11.23 18.05 -26.64
N HIS A 82 -10.73 18.18 -27.87
CA HIS A 82 -11.22 17.40 -28.99
C HIS A 82 -10.94 15.95 -28.58
N GLY A 83 -12.00 15.20 -28.26
CA GLY A 83 -11.86 13.77 -28.05
C GLY A 83 -11.12 13.21 -29.25
N LEU A 84 -10.08 12.41 -29.01
CA LEU A 84 -9.25 11.82 -30.06
C LEU A 84 -10.17 11.18 -31.10
N GLN A 85 -10.36 11.86 -32.24
CA GLN A 85 -11.12 11.33 -33.35
C GLN A 85 -10.24 10.29 -34.03
N LEU A 86 -10.21 9.07 -33.46
CA LEU A 86 -9.84 7.87 -34.19
C LEU A 86 -10.90 7.63 -35.28
N GLY A 87 -10.85 8.44 -36.33
CA GLY A 87 -11.62 8.18 -37.54
C GLY A 87 -11.25 6.80 -38.07
N ASN A 88 -12.24 6.08 -38.62
CA ASN A 88 -12.08 4.70 -39.10
C ASN A 88 -10.92 4.48 -40.09
N ARG A 89 -10.36 5.55 -40.69
CA ARG A 89 -9.16 5.49 -41.54
C ARG A 89 -7.88 5.06 -40.80
N TYR A 90 -7.78 5.29 -39.48
CA TYR A 90 -6.59 4.90 -38.69
C TYR A 90 -6.88 3.91 -37.55
N ALA A 91 -8.16 3.71 -37.18
CA ALA A 91 -8.57 2.70 -36.21
C ALA A 91 -8.01 1.29 -36.54
N ASN A 92 -7.96 0.93 -37.83
CA ASN A 92 -7.44 -0.36 -38.30
C ASN A 92 -5.91 -0.53 -38.19
N PHE A 93 -5.17 0.54 -37.91
CA PHE A 93 -3.70 0.56 -37.76
C PHE A 93 -3.26 0.86 -36.33
N THR A 94 -4.19 1.10 -35.41
CA THR A 94 -3.87 1.43 -34.02
C THR A 94 -3.71 0.13 -33.23
N TYR A 95 -2.49 -0.20 -32.81
CA TYR A 95 -2.16 -1.42 -32.07
C TYR A 95 -2.61 -1.39 -30.58
N THR A 96 -3.41 -0.40 -30.18
CA THR A 96 -3.95 -0.31 -28.82
C THR A 96 -4.97 -1.42 -28.59
N ARG A 97 -4.56 -2.48 -27.89
CA ARG A 97 -5.53 -3.32 -27.18
C ARG A 97 -6.07 -2.49 -26.03
N ASP A 98 -7.38 -2.23 -26.04
CA ASP A 98 -8.06 -1.61 -24.91
C ASP A 98 -8.12 -2.61 -23.74
N PHE A 99 -7.06 -2.64 -22.94
CA PHE A 99 -6.94 -3.53 -21.78
C PHE A 99 -8.01 -3.25 -20.70
N ALA A 100 -8.69 -2.10 -20.76
CA ALA A 100 -9.75 -1.72 -19.82
C ALA A 100 -11.09 -2.45 -20.06
N ALA A 101 -11.33 -2.99 -21.25
CA ALA A 101 -12.62 -3.60 -21.62
C ALA A 101 -12.76 -5.09 -21.25
N ALA A 102 -11.84 -5.63 -20.43
CA ALA A 102 -11.73 -7.06 -20.14
C ALA A 102 -12.10 -7.47 -18.70
N ASN A 103 -12.76 -6.58 -17.95
CA ASN A 103 -13.15 -6.81 -16.56
C ASN A 103 -14.58 -7.36 -16.38
N ASP A 104 -15.29 -7.67 -17.47
CA ASP A 104 -16.64 -8.24 -17.42
C ASP A 104 -16.63 -9.66 -18.03
N ASP A 105 -17.30 -10.57 -17.32
CA ASP A 105 -17.49 -12.01 -17.59
C ASP A 105 -16.26 -12.92 -17.80
N GLY A 106 -16.14 -13.93 -16.93
CA GLY A 106 -15.24 -15.08 -17.06
C GLY A 106 -15.61 -16.07 -18.19
N SER A 107 -16.25 -15.60 -19.25
CA SER A 107 -16.53 -16.38 -20.46
C SER A 107 -15.36 -16.26 -21.45
N ASN A 108 -15.15 -17.30 -22.28
CA ASN A 108 -14.04 -17.38 -23.24
C ASN A 108 -13.86 -16.06 -24.02
N SER A 109 -12.83 -15.28 -23.67
CA SER A 109 -12.48 -14.03 -24.36
C SER A 109 -11.92 -14.34 -25.75
N GLN A 110 -12.83 -14.63 -26.68
CA GLN A 110 -12.53 -14.80 -28.08
C GLN A 110 -11.98 -13.48 -28.60
N ILE A 111 -10.65 -13.42 -28.69
CA ILE A 111 -9.93 -12.35 -29.39
C ILE A 111 -10.57 -12.26 -30.78
N LYS A 112 -11.31 -11.18 -31.03
CA LYS A 112 -11.84 -10.84 -32.34
C LYS A 112 -10.63 -10.57 -33.23
N LEU A 113 -10.14 -11.64 -33.87
CA LEU A 113 -9.02 -11.59 -34.79
C LEU A 113 -9.44 -10.66 -35.93
N ALA A 114 -8.87 -9.46 -35.98
CA ALA A 114 -9.09 -8.53 -37.07
C ALA A 114 -8.79 -9.26 -38.39
N PRO A 115 -9.63 -9.09 -39.43
CA PRO A 115 -9.43 -9.78 -40.70
C PRO A 115 -8.01 -9.49 -41.21
N LEU A 116 -7.36 -10.53 -41.72
CA LEU A 116 -6.01 -10.39 -42.27
C LEU A 116 -6.10 -9.45 -43.47
N THR A 117 -5.10 -8.59 -43.64
CA THR A 117 -5.01 -7.78 -44.86
C THR A 117 -4.74 -8.69 -46.07
N THR A 118 -5.11 -8.24 -47.27
CA THR A 118 -4.86 -9.01 -48.50
C THR A 118 -3.38 -9.34 -48.70
N ILE A 119 -2.49 -8.47 -48.22
CA ILE A 119 -1.03 -8.67 -48.21
C ILE A 119 -0.63 -9.78 -47.24
N GLU A 120 -1.16 -9.77 -46.00
CA GLU A 120 -0.91 -10.85 -45.03
C GLU A 120 -1.40 -12.21 -45.53
N PHE A 121 -2.53 -12.26 -46.25
CA PHE A 121 -3.01 -13.49 -46.88
C PHE A 121 -2.07 -13.98 -47.99
N LEU A 122 -1.53 -13.07 -48.82
CA LEU A 122 -0.55 -13.42 -49.85
C LEU A 122 0.75 -13.96 -49.23
N ILE A 123 1.28 -13.30 -48.19
CA ILE A 123 2.48 -13.76 -47.47
C ILE A 123 2.24 -15.14 -46.84
N TYR A 124 1.06 -15.34 -46.24
CA TYR A 124 0.66 -16.64 -45.69
C TYR A 124 0.57 -17.73 -46.76
N ALA A 125 -0.02 -17.43 -47.92
CA ALA A 125 -0.12 -18.37 -49.04
C ALA A 125 1.25 -18.76 -49.61
N VAL A 126 2.17 -17.80 -49.76
CA VAL A 126 3.55 -18.06 -50.23
C VAL A 126 4.32 -18.93 -49.23
N SER A 127 4.18 -18.68 -47.92
CA SER A 127 4.79 -19.53 -46.89
C SER A 127 4.19 -20.94 -46.87
N MET A 128 2.87 -21.07 -47.05
CA MET A 128 2.20 -22.36 -47.14
C MET A 128 2.65 -23.16 -48.37
N LEU A 129 2.81 -22.50 -49.53
CA LEU A 129 3.42 -23.09 -50.72
C LEU A 129 4.85 -23.59 -50.44
N PHE A 130 5.66 -22.80 -49.74
CA PHE A 130 7.03 -23.18 -49.38
C PHE A 130 7.08 -24.39 -48.42
N VAL A 131 6.16 -24.46 -47.45
CA VAL A 131 5.99 -25.61 -46.55
C VAL A 131 5.61 -26.88 -47.31
N VAL A 132 4.71 -26.77 -48.31
CA VAL A 132 4.31 -27.89 -49.18
C VAL A 132 5.46 -28.34 -50.08
N PHE A 133 6.23 -27.40 -50.65
CA PHE A 133 7.39 -27.72 -51.49
C PHE A 133 8.54 -28.39 -50.72
N THR A 134 8.64 -28.15 -49.41
CA THR A 134 9.72 -28.67 -48.53
C THR A 134 9.30 -29.88 -47.68
N MET A 135 8.18 -30.54 -48.02
CA MET A 135 7.79 -31.84 -47.45
C MET A 135 8.87 -32.92 -47.78
N PRO A 136 9.29 -33.77 -46.83
CA PRO A 136 8.79 -33.94 -45.46
C PRO A 136 9.49 -33.11 -44.38
N LEU A 137 10.56 -32.38 -44.70
CA LEU A 137 11.41 -31.72 -43.72
C LEU A 137 10.66 -30.65 -42.91
N SER A 138 9.75 -29.92 -43.57
CA SER A 138 8.93 -28.87 -42.97
C SER A 138 7.96 -29.38 -41.89
N LEU A 139 7.51 -30.64 -41.99
CA LEU A 139 6.54 -31.23 -41.05
C LEU A 139 7.11 -31.32 -39.63
N LEU A 140 8.38 -31.71 -39.51
CA LEU A 140 9.10 -31.86 -38.24
C LEU A 140 9.27 -30.53 -37.50
N PHE A 141 9.39 -29.41 -38.23
CA PHE A 141 9.48 -28.06 -37.64
C PHE A 141 8.11 -27.42 -37.37
N SER A 142 7.07 -27.82 -38.10
CA SER A 142 5.70 -27.28 -37.99
C SER A 142 4.93 -27.82 -36.78
N LEU A 143 5.27 -29.05 -36.34
CA LEU A 143 4.68 -29.71 -35.18
C LEU A 143 5.50 -29.38 -33.92
N LYS A 144 4.94 -28.59 -32.99
CA LYS A 144 5.49 -28.48 -31.62
C LYS A 144 4.55 -29.09 -30.60
N PHE A 145 5.14 -29.89 -29.72
CA PHE A 145 4.49 -30.38 -28.51
C PHE A 145 4.55 -29.30 -27.41
N VAL A 146 3.48 -29.21 -26.62
CA VAL A 146 3.27 -28.28 -25.50
C VAL A 146 2.77 -29.11 -24.31
N ALA A 147 3.40 -28.95 -23.14
CA ALA A 147 3.02 -29.68 -21.92
C ALA A 147 1.80 -29.05 -21.23
N ASP A 148 1.08 -29.81 -20.41
CA ASP A 148 -0.14 -29.36 -19.69
C ASP A 148 0.06 -28.11 -18.84
N SER A 149 1.23 -27.99 -18.22
CA SER A 149 1.63 -26.81 -17.41
C SER A 149 2.12 -25.62 -18.24
N GLU A 150 2.11 -25.73 -19.58
CA GLU A 150 2.57 -24.70 -20.51
C GLU A 150 1.45 -24.21 -21.43
N LYS A 151 1.53 -22.95 -21.83
CA LYS A 151 0.72 -22.35 -22.89
C LYS A 151 1.65 -21.84 -23.99
N LEU A 152 1.23 -22.02 -25.24
CA LEU A 152 1.99 -21.53 -26.39
C LEU A 152 1.32 -20.29 -26.97
N VAL A 153 2.04 -19.17 -26.89
CA VAL A 153 1.66 -17.91 -27.55
C VAL A 153 2.29 -17.89 -28.94
N VAL A 154 1.45 -17.70 -29.96
CA VAL A 154 1.88 -17.61 -31.36
C VAL A 154 1.64 -16.18 -31.84
N LEU A 155 2.72 -15.51 -32.25
CA LEU A 155 2.69 -14.20 -32.89
C LEU A 155 2.89 -14.41 -34.40
N ARG A 156 1.90 -14.06 -35.20
CA ARG A 156 1.96 -14.13 -36.68
C ARG A 156 2.13 -12.73 -37.23
N LEU A 157 3.28 -12.45 -37.85
CA LEU A 157 3.58 -11.11 -38.41
C LEU A 157 3.34 -9.97 -37.38
N GLY A 158 3.76 -10.20 -36.13
CA GLY A 158 3.53 -9.26 -35.00
C GLY A 158 2.12 -9.28 -34.39
N ARG A 159 1.12 -9.90 -35.03
CA ARG A 159 -0.24 -10.04 -34.48
C ARG A 159 -0.34 -11.25 -33.55
N ALA A 160 -0.83 -11.05 -32.32
CA ALA A 160 -1.06 -12.15 -31.38
C ALA A 160 -2.28 -13.00 -31.77
N GLN A 161 -2.07 -14.30 -31.99
CA GLN A 161 -3.15 -15.26 -32.27
C GLN A 161 -3.82 -15.78 -30.99
N LYS A 162 -4.89 -16.57 -31.15
CA LYS A 162 -5.47 -17.36 -30.06
C LYS A 162 -4.41 -18.28 -29.45
N ILE A 163 -4.34 -18.29 -28.12
CA ILE A 163 -3.46 -19.16 -27.32
C ILE A 163 -3.69 -20.62 -27.73
N ARG A 164 -2.62 -21.38 -27.95
CA ARG A 164 -2.71 -22.83 -28.10
C ARG A 164 -2.54 -23.47 -26.72
N GLY A 165 -3.50 -24.31 -26.35
CA GLY A 165 -3.43 -25.15 -25.15
C GLY A 165 -2.42 -26.28 -25.30
N PRO A 166 -2.39 -27.21 -24.34
CA PRO A 166 -1.46 -28.34 -24.37
C PRO A 166 -1.75 -29.33 -25.48
N GLY A 167 -0.76 -30.18 -25.76
CA GLY A 167 -0.78 -31.16 -26.85
C GLY A 167 -0.03 -30.68 -28.09
N ILE A 168 -0.54 -31.05 -29.28
CA ILE A 168 0.12 -30.80 -30.56
C ILE A 168 -0.34 -29.46 -31.14
N ALA A 169 0.57 -28.49 -31.20
CA ALA A 169 0.34 -27.19 -31.83
C ALA A 169 0.92 -27.15 -33.24
N TRP A 170 0.05 -27.01 -34.25
CA TRP A 170 0.47 -26.69 -35.62
C TRP A 170 0.84 -25.21 -35.75
N ILE A 171 2.05 -24.96 -36.25
CA ILE A 171 2.69 -23.65 -36.39
C ILE A 171 3.29 -23.57 -37.80
N VAL A 172 3.19 -22.41 -38.45
CA VAL A 172 3.79 -22.23 -39.79
C VAL A 172 5.23 -21.73 -39.65
N PRO A 173 6.25 -22.53 -40.05
CA PRO A 173 7.64 -22.08 -40.00
C PRO A 173 7.86 -20.85 -40.88
N CYS A 174 8.93 -20.11 -40.60
CA CYS A 174 9.30 -18.82 -41.21
C CYS A 174 8.39 -17.62 -40.84
N ILE A 175 7.08 -17.79 -40.61
CA ILE A 175 6.17 -16.67 -40.27
C ILE A 175 5.85 -16.61 -38.76
N ASP A 176 5.55 -17.74 -38.12
CA ASP A 176 5.00 -17.76 -36.77
C ASP A 176 6.13 -17.74 -35.72
N GLN A 177 6.22 -16.66 -34.93
CA GLN A 177 7.09 -16.58 -33.76
C GLN A 177 6.38 -17.20 -32.55
N THR A 178 7.05 -18.15 -31.89
CA THR A 178 6.44 -18.94 -30.79
C THR A 178 7.10 -18.68 -29.45
N HIS A 179 6.31 -18.31 -28.45
CA HIS A 179 6.75 -18.16 -27.07
C HIS A 179 6.07 -19.24 -26.21
N ARG A 180 6.88 -20.07 -25.52
CA ARG A 180 6.41 -21.06 -24.54
C ARG A 180 6.39 -20.41 -23.16
N ILE A 181 5.29 -20.60 -22.44
CA ILE A 181 5.07 -19.94 -21.15
C ILE A 181 4.50 -20.93 -20.16
N THR A 182 5.24 -21.19 -19.09
CA THR A 182 4.77 -22.01 -17.97
C THR A 182 3.69 -21.23 -17.19
N THR A 183 2.54 -21.86 -16.97
CA THR A 183 1.42 -21.29 -16.20
C THR A 183 1.51 -21.62 -14.70
N SER A 184 2.36 -22.57 -14.32
CA SER A 184 2.69 -22.92 -12.94
C SER A 184 3.13 -21.71 -12.10
N ILE A 185 2.93 -21.82 -10.79
CA ILE A 185 3.45 -20.84 -9.82
C ILE A 185 4.98 -20.84 -9.90
N THR A 186 5.58 -19.65 -10.01
CA THR A 186 7.03 -19.45 -9.93
C THR A 186 7.34 -18.43 -8.85
N ALA A 187 8.22 -18.78 -7.93
CA ALA A 187 8.78 -17.86 -6.95
C ALA A 187 9.93 -17.04 -7.55
N PHE A 188 10.07 -15.79 -7.14
CA PHE A 188 11.31 -15.05 -7.30
C PHE A 188 11.64 -14.29 -6.01
N ASN A 189 12.93 -14.21 -5.70
CA ASN A 189 13.43 -13.45 -4.56
C ASN A 189 13.75 -12.00 -4.98
N VAL A 190 13.36 -11.04 -4.14
CA VAL A 190 13.78 -9.63 -4.18
C VAL A 190 15.03 -9.53 -3.30
N PRO A 191 16.18 -9.04 -3.83
CA PRO A 191 17.41 -8.95 -3.05
C PRO A 191 17.19 -8.09 -1.79
N PRO A 192 17.89 -8.40 -0.68
CA PRO A 192 17.76 -7.62 0.55
C PRO A 192 18.22 -6.18 0.32
N LEU A 193 17.49 -5.24 0.92
CA LEU A 193 17.69 -3.79 0.78
C LEU A 193 17.95 -3.20 2.15
N GLN A 194 18.97 -2.34 2.25
CA GLN A 194 19.23 -1.56 3.45
C GLN A 194 18.45 -0.25 3.37
N VAL A 195 17.52 -0.06 4.31
CA VAL A 195 16.56 1.05 4.30
C VAL A 195 16.52 1.71 5.66
N ILE A 196 16.45 3.04 5.65
CA ILE A 196 16.22 3.85 6.86
C ILE A 196 14.72 3.93 7.10
N THR A 197 14.32 3.49 8.29
CA THR A 197 12.93 3.50 8.79
C THR A 197 12.52 4.88 9.32
N GLN A 198 11.24 5.07 9.62
CA GLN A 198 10.72 6.32 10.17
C GLN A 198 11.45 6.77 11.45
N ASP A 199 11.84 5.82 12.32
CA ASP A 199 12.55 6.08 13.58
C ASP A 199 14.08 6.20 13.41
N ARG A 200 14.58 6.46 12.19
CA ARG A 200 16.02 6.54 11.86
C ARG A 200 16.83 5.27 12.16
N GLY A 201 16.17 4.14 12.37
CA GLY A 201 16.80 2.83 12.45
C GLY A 201 17.15 2.30 11.06
N LEU A 202 18.28 1.62 10.94
CA LEU A 202 18.78 1.04 9.70
C LEU A 202 18.47 -0.46 9.69
N VAL A 203 17.67 -0.89 8.72
CA VAL A 203 17.15 -2.26 8.65
C VAL A 203 17.44 -2.83 7.26
N GLU A 204 17.90 -4.08 7.22
CA GLU A 204 18.12 -4.87 6.03
C GLU A 204 17.05 -5.97 5.92
N LEU A 205 16.24 -5.95 4.87
CA LEU A 205 15.28 -7.02 4.58
C LEU A 205 15.00 -7.20 3.09
N GLY A 206 14.57 -8.40 2.72
CA GLY A 206 14.13 -8.77 1.37
C GLY A 206 12.72 -9.38 1.39
N ALA A 207 12.26 -9.89 0.25
CA ALA A 207 10.98 -10.58 0.15
C ALA A 207 10.97 -11.61 -0.99
N THR A 208 10.26 -12.72 -0.79
CA THR A 208 9.98 -13.70 -1.85
C THR A 208 8.55 -13.52 -2.34
N VAL A 209 8.38 -13.37 -3.65
CA VAL A 209 7.07 -13.18 -4.29
C VAL A 209 6.73 -14.42 -5.11
N PHE A 210 5.56 -15.00 -4.83
CA PHE A 210 4.99 -16.11 -5.59
C PHE A 210 4.01 -15.55 -6.61
N LEU A 211 4.28 -15.77 -7.90
CA LEU A 211 3.39 -15.36 -8.97
C LEU A 211 3.00 -16.51 -9.89
N ARG A 212 1.90 -16.35 -10.61
CA ARG A 212 1.45 -17.21 -11.70
C ARG A 212 1.05 -16.34 -12.89
N ILE A 213 1.09 -16.90 -14.10
CA ILE A 213 0.67 -16.18 -15.30
C ILE A 213 -0.79 -16.50 -15.58
N ARG A 214 -1.66 -15.50 -15.43
CA ARG A 214 -3.08 -15.63 -15.74
C ARG A 214 -3.28 -15.58 -17.25
N ASP A 215 -2.79 -14.53 -17.88
CA ASP A 215 -2.98 -14.23 -19.30
C ASP A 215 -1.66 -14.22 -20.08
N PRO A 216 -1.32 -15.32 -20.80
CA PRO A 216 -0.01 -15.48 -21.43
C PRO A 216 0.22 -14.50 -22.60
N ILE A 217 -0.84 -14.03 -23.26
CA ILE A 217 -0.71 -13.00 -24.32
C ILE A 217 -0.33 -11.65 -23.73
N LEU A 218 -0.98 -11.24 -22.62
CA LEU A 218 -0.66 -10.00 -21.91
C LEU A 218 0.77 -10.06 -21.37
N ALA A 219 1.18 -11.21 -20.83
CA ALA A 219 2.52 -11.44 -20.30
C ALA A 219 3.66 -11.37 -21.33
N VAL A 220 3.40 -11.55 -22.63
CA VAL A 220 4.40 -11.41 -23.72
C VAL A 220 4.31 -10.04 -24.40
N CYS A 221 3.09 -9.57 -24.68
CA CYS A 221 2.89 -8.34 -25.45
C CYS A 221 2.94 -7.08 -24.58
N GLY A 222 2.70 -7.17 -23.27
CA GLY A 222 2.64 -6.01 -22.37
C GLY A 222 4.01 -5.58 -21.82
N VAL A 223 4.93 -6.51 -21.59
CA VAL A 223 6.26 -6.23 -21.00
C VAL A 223 7.31 -7.16 -21.61
N GLN A 224 8.44 -6.60 -22.04
CA GLN A 224 9.56 -7.36 -22.61
C GLN A 224 10.18 -8.34 -21.60
N ASP A 225 10.65 -7.86 -20.45
CA ASP A 225 11.29 -8.65 -19.41
C ASP A 225 10.44 -8.67 -18.12
N ARG A 226 9.28 -9.34 -18.19
CA ARG A 226 8.32 -9.51 -17.08
C ARG A 226 8.98 -9.75 -15.71
N ASN A 227 9.93 -10.69 -15.63
CA ASN A 227 10.60 -11.03 -14.38
C ASN A 227 11.49 -9.89 -13.83
N LYS A 228 12.10 -9.07 -14.69
CA LYS A 228 12.90 -7.91 -14.25
C LYS A 228 11.98 -6.78 -13.81
N SER A 229 10.99 -6.43 -14.62
CA SER A 229 10.05 -5.34 -14.32
C SER A 229 9.29 -5.58 -13.01
N VAL A 230 8.80 -6.81 -12.77
CA VAL A 230 8.11 -7.14 -11.51
C VAL A 230 9.09 -7.16 -10.31
N ARG A 231 10.36 -7.57 -10.48
CA ARG A 231 11.39 -7.45 -9.43
C ARG A 231 11.70 -6.00 -9.06
N THR A 232 11.86 -5.12 -10.05
CA THR A 232 12.12 -3.69 -9.82
C THR A 232 10.92 -3.03 -9.15
N LEU A 233 9.70 -3.36 -9.57
CA LEU A 233 8.48 -2.86 -8.96
C LEU A 233 8.32 -3.37 -7.51
N ALA A 234 8.55 -4.66 -7.27
CA ALA A 234 8.53 -5.23 -5.92
C ALA A 234 9.59 -4.59 -5.00
N ASN A 235 10.80 -4.32 -5.50
CA ASN A 235 11.86 -3.60 -4.78
C ASN A 235 11.42 -2.17 -4.39
N THR A 236 10.97 -1.37 -5.36
CA THR A 236 10.54 0.02 -5.10
C THR A 236 9.34 0.09 -4.14
N MET A 237 8.38 -0.83 -4.26
CA MET A 237 7.28 -0.94 -3.30
C MET A 237 7.77 -1.35 -1.92
N LEU A 238 8.66 -2.34 -1.81
CA LEU A 238 9.19 -2.83 -0.54
C LEU A 238 9.91 -1.71 0.21
N TYR A 239 10.79 -0.96 -0.48
CA TYR A 239 11.42 0.24 0.05
C TYR A 239 10.40 1.26 0.60
N ARG A 240 9.37 1.58 -0.20
CA ARG A 240 8.33 2.56 0.14
C ARG A 240 7.49 2.13 1.35
N TYR A 241 7.28 0.84 1.55
CA TYR A 241 6.57 0.30 2.72
C TYR A 241 7.44 0.26 3.97
N ILE A 242 8.72 -0.13 3.86
CA ILE A 242 9.68 -0.12 4.98
C ILE A 242 9.92 1.30 5.50
N SER A 243 10.11 2.26 4.60
CA SER A 243 10.37 3.66 4.96
C SER A 243 9.23 4.31 5.74
N LYS A 244 7.98 3.88 5.52
CA LYS A 244 6.78 4.32 6.25
C LYS A 244 6.55 3.60 7.58
N LYS A 245 7.40 2.63 7.93
CA LYS A 245 7.22 1.78 9.11
C LYS A 245 8.32 2.00 10.12
N ARG A 246 7.97 1.75 11.38
CA ARG A 246 8.85 1.81 12.55
C ARG A 246 9.59 0.49 12.73
N VAL A 247 10.79 0.51 13.33
CA VAL A 247 11.60 -0.71 13.49
C VAL A 247 10.82 -1.79 14.26
N CYS A 248 10.19 -1.40 15.37
CA CYS A 248 9.41 -2.30 16.21
C CYS A 248 8.23 -2.95 15.46
N GLU A 249 7.56 -2.22 14.56
CA GLU A 249 6.46 -2.74 13.74
C GLU A 249 6.96 -3.73 12.67
N ILE A 250 8.17 -3.54 12.14
CA ILE A 250 8.76 -4.47 11.16
C ILE A 250 9.24 -5.75 11.86
N THR A 251 9.70 -5.65 13.12
CA THR A 251 10.08 -6.80 13.96
C THR A 251 8.86 -7.58 14.48
N ASN A 252 7.73 -6.93 14.75
CA ASN A 252 6.51 -7.61 15.22
C ASN A 252 5.90 -8.50 14.13
N ILE A 253 5.68 -9.78 14.47
CA ILE A 253 5.14 -10.79 13.55
C ILE A 253 3.74 -10.42 13.05
N GLN A 254 2.90 -9.80 13.91
CA GLN A 254 1.53 -9.43 13.54
C GLN A 254 1.51 -8.28 12.53
N ASP A 255 2.23 -7.19 12.83
CA ASP A 255 2.34 -6.00 11.97
C ASP A 255 3.02 -6.33 10.64
N ARG A 256 4.07 -7.16 10.66
CA ARG A 256 4.72 -7.69 9.43
C ARG A 256 3.75 -8.48 8.56
N ARG A 257 2.79 -9.23 9.13
CA ARG A 257 1.76 -9.95 8.35
C ARG A 257 0.78 -8.99 7.69
N ILE A 258 0.38 -7.93 8.38
CA ILE A 258 -0.48 -6.87 7.81
C ILE A 258 0.27 -6.17 6.66
N LEU A 259 1.54 -5.81 6.89
CA LEU A 259 2.42 -5.20 5.88
C LEU A 259 2.57 -6.08 4.62
N ALA A 260 2.68 -7.39 4.79
CA ALA A 260 2.77 -8.35 3.68
C ALA A 260 1.46 -8.42 2.87
N ALA A 261 0.30 -8.31 3.53
CA ALA A 261 -1.00 -8.27 2.85
C ALA A 261 -1.17 -6.96 2.05
N ASP A 262 -0.91 -5.80 2.67
CA ASP A 262 -0.99 -4.50 1.98
C ASP A 262 -0.07 -4.46 0.76
N PHE A 263 1.18 -4.93 0.92
CA PHE A 263 2.16 -5.01 -0.16
C PHE A 263 1.71 -5.96 -1.28
N LYS A 264 1.12 -7.11 -0.94
CA LYS A 264 0.57 -8.08 -1.90
C LYS A 264 -0.57 -7.48 -2.72
N ASP A 265 -1.50 -6.79 -2.08
CA ASP A 265 -2.67 -6.22 -2.75
C ASP A 265 -2.29 -5.08 -3.71
N GLU A 266 -1.39 -4.19 -3.31
CA GLU A 266 -0.88 -3.15 -4.22
C GLU A 266 -0.04 -3.77 -5.36
N LEU A 267 0.84 -4.74 -5.06
CA LEU A 267 1.63 -5.44 -6.08
C LEU A 267 0.73 -6.18 -7.08
N ALA A 268 -0.38 -6.79 -6.62
CA ALA A 268 -1.38 -7.41 -7.47
C ALA A 268 -2.04 -6.38 -8.40
N ALA A 269 -2.50 -5.24 -7.87
CA ALA A 269 -3.14 -4.17 -8.66
C ALA A 269 -2.26 -3.64 -9.80
N PHE A 270 -0.95 -3.52 -9.59
CA PHE A 270 -0.01 -3.17 -10.66
C PHE A 270 0.25 -4.33 -11.64
N THR A 271 0.43 -5.56 -11.14
CA THR A 271 0.83 -6.71 -11.96
C THR A 271 -0.30 -7.29 -12.82
N CYS A 272 -1.57 -7.10 -12.46
CA CYS A 272 -2.71 -7.47 -13.29
C CYS A 272 -2.64 -6.87 -14.71
N LYS A 273 -2.15 -5.63 -14.85
CA LYS A 273 -1.96 -4.94 -16.14
C LYS A 273 -0.97 -5.67 -17.07
N PHE A 274 -0.10 -6.50 -16.51
CA PHE A 274 0.88 -7.31 -17.23
C PHE A 274 0.44 -8.77 -17.43
N GLY A 275 -0.81 -9.14 -17.11
CA GLY A 275 -1.30 -10.52 -17.19
C GLY A 275 -0.72 -11.46 -16.13
N VAL A 276 -0.11 -10.90 -15.08
CA VAL A 276 0.49 -11.62 -13.96
C VAL A 276 -0.44 -11.54 -12.77
N GLU A 277 -0.56 -12.64 -12.04
CA GLU A 277 -1.30 -12.71 -10.79
C GLU A 277 -0.33 -13.10 -9.66
N VAL A 278 -0.35 -12.34 -8.56
CA VAL A 278 0.47 -12.63 -7.37
C VAL A 278 -0.32 -13.59 -6.48
N THR A 279 0.20 -14.80 -6.30
CA THR A 279 -0.42 -15.79 -5.41
C THR A 279 -0.18 -15.42 -3.95
N ASP A 280 1.07 -15.08 -3.60
CA ASP A 280 1.43 -14.69 -2.24
C ASP A 280 2.76 -13.93 -2.14
N VAL A 281 3.01 -13.31 -0.99
CA VAL A 281 4.29 -12.66 -0.66
C VAL A 281 4.73 -13.05 0.75
N GLU A 282 5.98 -13.51 0.85
CA GLU A 282 6.66 -13.76 2.11
C GLU A 282 7.75 -12.69 2.31
N ILE A 283 7.65 -11.89 3.38
CA ILE A 283 8.72 -10.98 3.79
C ILE A 283 9.81 -11.81 4.48
N SER A 284 11.06 -11.61 4.07
CA SER A 284 12.22 -12.31 4.64
C SER A 284 12.48 -11.91 6.10
N GLU A 285 13.39 -12.63 6.77
CA GLU A 285 13.85 -12.24 8.09
C GLU A 285 14.50 -10.85 8.08
N VAL A 286 14.29 -10.11 9.18
CA VAL A 286 14.59 -8.70 9.32
C VAL A 286 15.89 -8.55 10.10
N LYS A 287 16.93 -8.03 9.45
CA LYS A 287 18.24 -7.82 10.08
C LYS A 287 18.40 -6.35 10.45
N ILE A 288 18.39 -6.06 11.75
CA ILE A 288 18.57 -4.70 12.26
C ILE A 288 20.08 -4.40 12.31
N VAL A 289 20.52 -3.34 11.64
CA VAL A 289 21.91 -2.85 11.65
C VAL A 289 22.06 -1.70 12.66
N LYS A 290 21.02 -0.88 12.79
CA LYS A 290 20.90 0.15 13.83
C LYS A 290 19.46 0.15 14.35
N GLU A 291 19.30 0.03 15.66
CA GLU A 291 18.00 0.15 16.33
C GLU A 291 17.36 1.54 16.10
N GLY A 292 16.03 1.60 16.19
CA GLY A 292 15.29 2.86 16.04
C GLY A 292 15.55 3.80 17.21
N GLU A 293 15.74 5.09 16.91
CA GLU A 293 15.83 6.13 17.94
C GLU A 293 14.43 6.46 18.45
N ASN A 294 14.04 5.84 19.57
CA ASN A 294 12.85 6.25 20.31
C ASN A 294 13.01 7.75 20.69
N MET A 295 12.27 8.65 20.04
CA MET A 295 12.45 10.10 20.18
C MET A 295 12.42 10.59 21.63
N GLY A 296 11.58 9.98 22.49
CA GLY A 296 11.57 10.27 23.93
C GLY A 296 12.88 9.89 24.64
N MET A 297 13.45 8.71 24.36
CA MET A 297 14.74 8.29 24.93
C MET A 297 15.93 9.05 24.34
N ALA A 298 15.86 9.47 23.07
CA ALA A 298 16.84 10.36 22.47
C ALA A 298 16.82 11.74 23.15
N ALA A 299 15.63 12.34 23.34
CA ALA A 299 15.48 13.60 24.06
C ALA A 299 15.97 13.48 25.52
N LEU A 300 15.60 12.42 26.24
CA LEU A 300 16.09 12.17 27.60
C LEU A 300 17.62 12.01 27.65
N ASN A 301 18.23 11.30 26.69
CA ASN A 301 19.68 11.18 26.61
C ASN A 301 20.37 12.51 26.29
N CYS A 302 19.78 13.37 25.46
CA CYS A 302 20.28 14.72 25.21
C CYS A 302 20.19 15.62 26.46
N VAL A 303 19.06 15.57 27.18
CA VAL A 303 18.89 16.31 28.44
C VAL A 303 19.88 15.80 29.50
N ALA A 304 19.98 14.48 29.71
CA ALA A 304 20.87 13.89 30.69
C ALA A 304 22.37 14.17 30.43
N LYS A 305 22.76 14.38 29.17
CA LYS A 305 24.13 14.78 28.79
C LYS A 305 24.41 16.27 28.95
N SER A 306 23.39 17.12 29.03
CA SER A 306 23.56 18.56 29.28
C SER A 306 23.96 18.82 30.73
N ASP A 307 24.84 19.80 30.98
CA ASP A 307 25.27 20.18 32.34
C ASP A 307 24.08 20.53 33.26
N ALA A 308 23.03 21.16 32.71
CA ALA A 308 21.79 21.45 33.42
C ALA A 308 21.02 20.16 33.80
N GLY A 309 21.00 19.16 32.91
CA GLY A 309 20.38 17.87 33.17
C GLY A 309 21.19 16.99 34.12
N GLN A 310 22.52 17.12 34.15
CA GLN A 310 23.36 16.48 35.17
C GLN A 310 23.09 17.05 36.56
N GLN A 311 22.98 18.38 36.70
CA GLN A 311 22.60 19.03 37.97
C GLN A 311 21.22 18.57 38.44
N LEU A 312 20.24 18.52 37.52
CA LEU A 312 18.90 17.98 37.80
C LEU A 312 18.95 16.50 38.24
N TRP A 313 19.75 15.67 37.55
CA TRP A 313 19.92 14.26 37.89
C TRP A 313 20.52 14.02 39.28
N GLN A 314 21.43 14.88 39.75
CA GLN A 314 21.97 14.76 41.12
C GLN A 314 20.92 15.09 42.18
N VAL A 315 19.99 16.01 41.90
CA VAL A 315 18.88 16.35 42.81
C VAL A 315 17.78 15.28 42.80
N ILE A 316 17.47 14.71 41.63
CA ILE A 316 16.40 13.70 41.48
C ILE A 316 16.85 12.29 41.88
N LYS A 317 18.15 11.96 41.77
CA LYS A 317 18.71 10.64 42.09
C LYS A 317 18.20 10.00 43.38
N PRO A 318 18.24 10.65 44.57
CA PRO A 318 17.77 10.02 45.80
C PRO A 318 16.28 9.64 45.75
N ALA A 319 15.43 10.49 45.18
CA ALA A 319 14.01 10.20 45.01
C ALA A 319 13.76 9.08 43.98
N PHE A 320 14.58 8.99 42.93
CA PHE A 320 14.49 7.91 41.93
C PHE A 320 14.98 6.56 42.50
N GLU A 321 16.01 6.57 43.35
CA GLU A 321 16.50 5.38 44.07
C GLU A 321 15.52 4.90 45.15
N GLU A 322 14.67 5.79 45.67
CA GLU A 322 13.57 5.47 46.58
C GLU A 322 12.39 4.83 45.80
N PHE A 323 11.96 5.47 44.70
CA PHE A 323 10.88 4.95 43.83
C PHE A 323 11.22 3.61 43.16
N THR A 324 12.48 3.40 42.76
CA THR A 324 12.92 2.13 42.17
C THR A 324 13.07 1.01 43.21
N LYS A 325 13.25 1.32 44.51
CA LYS A 325 13.11 0.34 45.59
C LYS A 325 11.65 0.01 45.84
N GLU A 326 10.77 1.00 45.87
CA GLU A 326 9.33 0.80 46.06
C GLU A 326 8.74 -0.14 44.98
N CYS A 327 9.04 0.11 43.70
CA CYS A 327 8.66 -0.78 42.59
C CYS A 327 9.37 -2.16 42.59
N ALA A 328 10.52 -2.30 43.26
CA ALA A 328 11.27 -3.56 43.36
C ALA A 328 10.85 -4.41 44.57
N GLU A 329 10.32 -3.78 45.63
CA GLU A 329 9.69 -4.46 46.77
C GLU A 329 8.28 -4.95 46.38
N GLU A 330 7.53 -4.18 45.58
CA GLU A 330 6.23 -4.61 45.03
C GLU A 330 6.35 -5.88 44.17
N ASN A 331 7.44 -6.02 43.39
CA ASN A 331 7.71 -7.22 42.58
C ASN A 331 8.20 -8.44 43.38
N GLN A 332 8.58 -8.29 44.65
CA GLN A 332 9.00 -9.43 45.49
C GLN A 332 7.83 -10.13 46.18
N GLY A 333 6.62 -9.55 46.17
CA GLY A 333 5.41 -10.20 46.68
C GLY A 333 4.90 -11.39 45.86
N ALA A 334 5.41 -11.60 44.63
CA ALA A 334 4.86 -12.53 43.65
C ALA A 334 5.66 -13.85 43.45
N SER A 335 6.59 -14.21 44.35
CA SER A 335 7.16 -15.57 44.36
C SER A 335 7.79 -15.97 45.70
N THR A 336 7.11 -16.80 46.48
CA THR A 336 7.57 -18.11 47.01
C THR A 336 6.64 -18.59 48.13
N SER A 337 5.94 -19.71 47.92
CA SER A 337 5.16 -20.39 48.96
C SER A 337 6.03 -21.39 49.74
N ALA A 338 6.35 -21.13 51.01
CA ALA A 338 6.90 -22.14 51.92
C ALA A 338 6.62 -21.86 53.42
N ALA A 339 5.64 -22.60 53.96
CA ALA A 339 5.48 -23.00 55.36
C ALA A 339 5.15 -21.98 56.49
N SER A 340 4.25 -22.45 57.38
CA SER A 340 3.91 -22.01 58.76
C SER A 340 3.31 -20.60 58.97
N GLY A 341 2.02 -20.57 59.33
CA GLY A 341 1.33 -19.39 59.88
C GLY A 341 1.56 -19.18 61.39
N PRO A 342 0.69 -18.40 62.06
CA PRO A 342 -0.62 -18.98 62.38
C PRO A 342 -1.85 -18.07 62.19
N LEU A 343 -2.85 -18.65 61.53
CA LEU A 343 -4.27 -18.71 61.92
C LEU A 343 -4.93 -17.48 62.61
N ILE A 344 -5.64 -16.68 61.80
CA ILE A 344 -6.86 -15.98 62.26
C ILE A 344 -7.99 -16.34 61.28
N ASP A 345 -9.19 -16.50 61.82
CA ASP A 345 -10.36 -17.12 61.20
C ASP A 345 -11.05 -16.22 60.15
N PHE A 346 -11.47 -16.80 59.03
CA PHE A 346 -12.17 -16.10 57.94
C PHE A 346 -13.66 -16.49 57.92
N GLY A 347 -14.51 -15.56 58.36
CA GLY A 347 -15.93 -15.59 58.01
C GLY A 347 -16.13 -15.43 56.49
N PRO A 348 -17.25 -15.91 55.90
CA PRO A 348 -17.39 -15.98 54.45
C PRO A 348 -17.46 -14.58 53.81
N PRO A 349 -16.60 -14.23 52.84
CA PRO A 349 -16.68 -12.95 52.16
C PRO A 349 -17.78 -12.95 51.09
N GLU A 350 -18.54 -11.86 51.05
CA GLU A 350 -19.48 -11.52 49.98
C GLU A 350 -18.76 -11.28 48.64
N PRO A 351 -19.44 -11.43 47.48
CA PRO A 351 -18.81 -11.28 46.17
C PRO A 351 -18.26 -9.87 45.95
N ALA A 352 -16.99 -9.79 45.54
CA ALA A 352 -16.27 -8.53 45.37
C ALA A 352 -16.85 -7.66 44.23
N PRO A 353 -16.87 -6.32 44.39
CA PRO A 353 -17.23 -5.41 43.31
C PRO A 353 -16.13 -5.38 42.24
N SER A 354 -16.54 -5.35 40.97
CA SER A 354 -15.64 -5.17 39.83
C SER A 354 -15.10 -3.74 39.80
N LEU A 355 -13.81 -3.57 40.10
CA LEU A 355 -13.10 -2.31 39.98
C LEU A 355 -12.94 -1.90 38.51
N GLU A 356 -13.31 -0.66 38.21
CA GLU A 356 -13.05 -0.02 36.92
C GLU A 356 -11.57 0.40 36.86
N CYS A 357 -10.85 0.02 35.80
CA CYS A 357 -9.54 0.59 35.51
C CYS A 357 -9.73 1.94 34.79
N GLY A 358 -9.17 2.99 35.37
CA GLY A 358 -9.39 4.37 34.94
C GLY A 358 -8.88 4.68 33.54
N SER A 359 -9.63 5.52 32.83
CA SER A 359 -9.20 6.17 31.60
C SER A 359 -8.10 7.19 31.89
N GLY A 360 -6.95 7.05 31.23
CA GLY A 360 -6.01 8.16 31.09
C GLY A 360 -6.67 9.35 30.39
N SER A 361 -6.39 10.55 30.88
CA SER A 361 -6.96 11.80 30.37
C SER A 361 -6.22 12.28 29.11
N ASP A 362 -6.64 11.79 27.95
CA ASP A 362 -6.32 12.44 26.68
C ASP A 362 -7.22 13.68 26.55
N ALA A 363 -6.66 14.84 26.90
CA ALA A 363 -7.34 16.13 26.86
C ALA A 363 -7.40 16.71 25.43
N ASP A 364 -8.04 15.98 24.51
CA ASP A 364 -8.57 16.56 23.27
C ASP A 364 -9.92 17.20 23.57
N SER A 365 -10.06 18.48 23.21
CA SER A 365 -11.20 19.34 23.51
C SER A 365 -12.56 18.64 23.45
N ASP A 366 -13.35 18.78 24.52
CA ASP A 366 -14.78 18.42 24.58
C ASP A 366 -15.60 19.32 23.63
N ALA A 367 -15.44 19.09 22.33
CA ALA A 367 -16.39 19.51 21.33
C ALA A 367 -17.68 18.73 21.59
N GLU A 368 -18.63 19.42 22.23
CA GLU A 368 -19.97 18.94 22.54
C GLU A 368 -20.55 18.20 21.31
N PHE A 369 -21.14 17.03 21.54
CA PHE A 369 -21.61 16.18 20.46
C PHE A 369 -22.91 16.75 19.85
N ASP A 370 -22.75 17.64 18.87
CA ASP A 370 -23.83 18.30 18.15
C ASP A 370 -24.66 17.32 17.33
N LEU A 371 -25.90 17.10 17.76
CA LEU A 371 -26.84 16.18 17.11
C LEU A 371 -27.24 16.65 15.70
N ASP A 372 -27.26 17.96 15.45
CA ASP A 372 -27.52 18.50 14.11
C ASP A 372 -26.32 18.31 13.17
N ARG A 373 -25.09 18.28 13.70
CA ARG A 373 -23.89 17.89 12.95
C ARG A 373 -23.89 16.39 12.67
N LEU A 374 -24.34 15.57 13.61
CA LEU A 374 -24.54 14.13 13.38
C LEU A 374 -25.53 13.89 12.22
N ILE A 375 -26.66 14.61 12.20
CA ILE A 375 -27.70 14.47 11.17
C ILE A 375 -27.20 14.98 9.81
N SER A 376 -26.44 16.07 9.76
CA SER A 376 -25.87 16.54 8.48
C SER A 376 -24.82 15.57 7.94
N VAL A 377 -23.92 15.05 8.79
CA VAL A 377 -22.97 13.99 8.40
C VAL A 377 -23.70 12.72 7.96
N ALA A 378 -24.76 12.29 8.66
CA ALA A 378 -25.55 11.13 8.26
C ALA A 378 -26.15 11.31 6.85
N ASN A 379 -26.71 12.48 6.54
CA ASN A 379 -27.23 12.78 5.20
C ASN A 379 -26.14 12.87 4.11
N ILE A 380 -24.89 13.19 4.47
CA ILE A 380 -23.73 13.17 3.54
C ILE A 380 -23.22 11.73 3.33
N ALA A 381 -23.26 10.89 4.37
CA ALA A 381 -22.77 9.51 4.34
C ALA A 381 -23.76 8.51 3.72
N ILE A 382 -25.04 8.88 3.57
CA ILE A 382 -26.07 8.06 2.91
C ILE A 382 -25.89 8.12 1.39
N ASP A 383 -25.77 6.94 0.79
CA ASP A 383 -25.62 6.73 -0.66
C ASP A 383 -26.54 5.59 -1.13
N GLU A 384 -26.85 5.53 -2.43
CA GLU A 384 -27.76 4.54 -3.01
C GLU A 384 -27.25 3.09 -2.80
N HIS A 385 -25.93 2.89 -2.71
CA HIS A 385 -25.37 1.58 -2.35
C HIS A 385 -25.66 1.20 -0.89
N LEU A 386 -25.65 2.18 0.04
CA LEU A 386 -25.90 1.95 1.46
C LEU A 386 -27.39 1.65 1.72
N THR A 387 -28.29 2.36 1.05
CA THR A 387 -29.75 2.11 1.15
C THR A 387 -30.12 0.74 0.60
N ARG A 388 -29.52 0.32 -0.53
CA ARG A 388 -29.71 -1.04 -1.08
C ARG A 388 -29.16 -2.15 -0.18
N LEU A 389 -28.06 -1.92 0.53
CA LEU A 389 -27.42 -2.91 1.41
C LEU A 389 -28.21 -3.12 2.71
N ILE A 390 -28.68 -2.03 3.31
CA ILE A 390 -29.33 -2.09 4.62
C ILE A 390 -30.86 -2.21 4.50
N GLY A 391 -31.52 -1.33 3.75
CA GLY A 391 -32.97 -1.42 3.46
C GLY A 391 -33.93 -1.33 4.66
N LYS A 392 -33.50 -0.72 5.77
CA LYS A 392 -34.22 -0.63 7.05
C LYS A 392 -34.42 0.82 7.51
N VAL A 393 -35.36 1.03 8.43
CA VAL A 393 -35.57 2.29 9.14
C VAL A 393 -35.11 2.16 10.59
N PHE A 394 -34.18 3.02 11.01
CA PHE A 394 -33.67 3.08 12.39
C PHE A 394 -34.22 4.30 13.12
N GLU A 395 -34.64 4.12 14.36
CA GLU A 395 -34.92 5.21 15.30
C GLU A 395 -33.87 5.18 16.42
N ILE A 396 -33.32 6.35 16.76
CA ILE A 396 -32.35 6.51 17.85
C ILE A 396 -32.99 7.43 18.87
N ARG A 397 -33.16 6.93 20.10
CA ARG A 397 -33.66 7.66 21.25
C ARG A 397 -32.51 7.85 22.23
N ILE A 398 -32.23 9.10 22.54
CA ILE A 398 -31.18 9.48 23.49
C ILE A 398 -31.88 9.91 24.77
N ASP A 399 -31.44 9.39 25.92
CA ASP A 399 -32.14 9.58 27.20
C ASP A 399 -32.20 11.07 27.64
N ASP A 400 -31.27 11.90 27.13
CA ASP A 400 -31.16 13.33 27.42
C ASP A 400 -31.96 14.24 26.46
N ASP A 401 -32.43 13.72 25.32
CA ASP A 401 -33.06 14.50 24.23
C ASP A 401 -34.56 14.22 24.09
N ALA A 402 -35.36 15.29 23.95
CA ALA A 402 -36.82 15.17 23.83
C ALA A 402 -37.33 14.65 22.46
N GLU A 403 -36.50 14.70 21.42
CA GLU A 403 -36.86 14.26 20.06
C GLU A 403 -35.96 13.13 19.57
N PRO A 404 -36.52 11.95 19.21
CA PRO A 404 -35.72 10.86 18.63
C PRO A 404 -35.27 11.21 17.21
N ILE A 405 -34.17 10.61 16.77
CA ILE A 405 -33.62 10.75 15.42
C ILE A 405 -34.07 9.57 14.55
N CYS A 406 -34.66 9.84 13.40
CA CYS A 406 -35.05 8.84 12.42
C CYS A 406 -34.04 8.81 11.26
N ILE A 407 -33.51 7.63 10.94
CA ILE A 407 -32.67 7.35 9.78
C ILE A 407 -33.39 6.34 8.89
N ASP A 408 -33.98 6.81 7.80
CA ASP A 408 -34.64 5.98 6.79
C ASP A 408 -33.62 5.59 5.71
N LEU A 409 -33.28 4.30 5.62
CA LEU A 409 -32.44 3.73 4.54
C LEU A 409 -33.26 2.81 3.61
N LYS A 410 -34.58 2.82 3.71
CA LYS A 410 -35.52 2.03 2.91
C LYS A 410 -35.93 2.78 1.64
N SER A 411 -36.02 4.10 1.72
CA SER A 411 -36.20 5.00 0.57
C SER A 411 -34.92 5.05 -0.29
N GLN A 412 -35.03 5.02 -1.63
CA GLN A 412 -33.87 4.93 -2.53
C GLN A 412 -32.78 6.00 -2.28
N LYS A 413 -33.18 7.23 -1.94
CA LYS A 413 -32.26 8.33 -1.59
C LYS A 413 -31.76 8.31 -0.14
N GLY A 414 -32.50 7.63 0.74
CA GLY A 414 -32.37 7.71 2.21
C GLY A 414 -32.56 9.12 2.78
N ALA A 415 -32.74 9.22 4.10
CA ALA A 415 -32.74 10.49 4.82
C ALA A 415 -32.57 10.29 6.34
N ALA A 416 -31.72 11.13 6.96
CA ALA A 416 -31.66 11.31 8.42
C ALA A 416 -32.37 12.61 8.82
N ARG A 417 -33.21 12.57 9.85
CA ARG A 417 -33.97 13.74 10.36
C ARG A 417 -34.28 13.61 11.86
N ARG A 418 -34.53 14.73 12.53
CA ARG A 418 -35.20 14.73 13.85
C ARG A 418 -36.67 14.33 13.71
N GLY A 419 -37.23 13.73 14.75
CA GLY A 419 -38.61 13.26 14.83
C GLY A 419 -38.75 11.73 14.67
N ALA A 420 -39.77 11.18 15.33
CA ALA A 420 -40.03 9.74 15.38
C ALA A 420 -40.38 9.13 14.01
N ALA A 421 -40.06 7.84 13.83
CA ALA A 421 -40.46 7.11 12.64
C ALA A 421 -41.86 6.51 12.82
N ALA A 422 -42.74 6.65 11.83
CA ALA A 422 -44.06 6.01 11.87
C ALA A 422 -43.98 4.46 11.84
N ASN A 423 -42.90 3.91 11.29
CA ASN A 423 -42.61 2.47 11.22
C ASN A 423 -41.09 2.25 11.32
N ALA A 424 -40.52 2.23 12.54
CA ALA A 424 -39.13 1.83 12.76
C ALA A 424 -38.99 0.30 12.74
N ASP A 425 -37.98 -0.21 12.03
CA ASP A 425 -37.62 -1.65 12.07
C ASP A 425 -36.76 -1.97 13.31
N VAL A 426 -35.94 -1.02 13.75
CA VAL A 426 -35.06 -1.10 14.92
C VAL A 426 -35.05 0.23 15.66
N VAL A 427 -35.18 0.19 16.98
CA VAL A 427 -35.03 1.35 17.89
C VAL A 427 -33.82 1.13 18.80
N PHE A 428 -32.91 2.11 18.83
CA PHE A 428 -31.80 2.18 19.78
C PHE A 428 -32.15 3.12 20.94
N GLU A 429 -31.89 2.72 22.18
CA GLU A 429 -32.02 3.57 23.37
C GLU A 429 -30.68 3.57 24.14
N ALA A 430 -30.06 4.74 24.32
CA ALA A 430 -28.77 4.93 25.00
C ALA A 430 -28.57 6.38 25.48
N SER A 431 -27.55 6.62 26.31
CA SER A 431 -27.13 7.99 26.67
C SER A 431 -26.37 8.69 25.54
N ARG A 432 -26.34 10.03 25.58
CA ARG A 432 -25.68 10.88 24.55
C ARG A 432 -24.19 10.49 24.38
N ASP A 433 -23.49 10.28 25.49
CA ASP A 433 -22.06 9.93 25.50
C ASP A 433 -21.76 8.55 24.90
N GLU A 434 -22.59 7.55 25.20
CA GLU A 434 -22.38 6.19 24.67
C GLU A 434 -22.68 6.17 23.16
N PHE A 435 -23.74 6.87 22.73
CA PHE A 435 -24.02 7.01 21.31
C PHE A 435 -22.92 7.79 20.56
N ALA A 436 -22.36 8.85 21.17
CA ALA A 436 -21.22 9.58 20.62
C ALA A 436 -19.97 8.70 20.45
N LYS A 437 -19.68 7.82 21.42
CA LYS A 437 -18.58 6.83 21.32
C LYS A 437 -18.83 5.79 20.22
N ILE A 438 -20.08 5.39 20.02
CA ILE A 438 -20.47 4.50 18.91
C ILE A 438 -20.28 5.21 17.56
N ALA A 439 -20.80 6.43 17.42
CA ALA A 439 -20.71 7.21 16.18
C ALA A 439 -19.27 7.52 15.77
N ARG A 440 -18.39 7.83 16.74
CA ARG A 440 -16.94 8.01 16.53
C ARG A 440 -16.14 6.70 16.48
N ARG A 441 -16.80 5.54 16.36
CA ARG A 441 -16.21 4.19 16.27
C ARG A 441 -15.27 3.80 17.44
N ARG A 442 -15.33 4.50 18.58
CA ARG A 442 -14.56 4.18 19.79
C ARG A 442 -15.08 2.91 20.48
N VAL A 443 -16.38 2.63 20.37
CA VAL A 443 -17.04 1.43 20.92
C VAL A 443 -17.97 0.83 19.86
N SER A 444 -18.04 -0.50 19.76
CA SER A 444 -18.97 -1.14 18.82
C SER A 444 -20.41 -1.17 19.38
N PRO A 445 -21.46 -1.16 18.53
CA PRO A 445 -22.84 -1.31 18.99
C PRO A 445 -23.05 -2.62 19.78
N VAL A 446 -22.41 -3.71 19.35
CA VAL A 446 -22.51 -5.02 20.01
C VAL A 446 -21.87 -5.01 21.39
N THR A 447 -20.70 -4.38 21.55
CA THR A 447 -20.06 -4.25 22.88
C THR A 447 -20.89 -3.39 23.82
N SER A 448 -21.44 -2.25 23.36
CA SER A 448 -22.30 -1.40 24.19
C SER A 448 -23.59 -2.11 24.62
N TYR A 449 -24.15 -2.95 23.74
CA TYR A 449 -25.31 -3.80 24.04
C TYR A 449 -25.00 -4.89 25.08
N MET A 450 -23.87 -5.60 24.92
CA MET A 450 -23.46 -6.64 25.88
C MET A 450 -23.18 -6.09 27.29
N HIS A 451 -22.70 -4.86 27.40
CA HIS A 451 -22.52 -4.17 28.69
C HIS A 451 -23.80 -3.50 29.22
N GLY A 452 -24.94 -3.65 28.53
CA GLY A 452 -26.23 -3.09 28.94
C GLY A 452 -26.38 -1.57 28.79
N LYS A 453 -25.38 -0.88 28.20
CA LYS A 453 -25.36 0.58 28.00
C LYS A 453 -26.13 1.04 26.75
N LEU A 454 -26.31 0.13 25.78
CA LEU A 454 -27.18 0.31 24.61
C LEU A 454 -28.32 -0.71 24.69
N ARG A 455 -29.57 -0.25 24.59
CA ARG A 455 -30.74 -1.14 24.44
C ARG A 455 -31.20 -1.13 22.99
N ILE A 456 -31.57 -2.30 22.49
CA ILE A 456 -32.03 -2.50 21.11
C ILE A 456 -33.44 -3.09 21.18
N ARG A 457 -34.41 -2.43 20.55
CA ARG A 457 -35.76 -2.95 20.33
C ARG A 457 -35.93 -3.27 18.84
N GLY A 458 -36.30 -4.50 18.50
CA GLY A 458 -36.37 -4.98 17.13
C GLY A 458 -35.49 -6.21 16.92
N ASN A 459 -35.22 -6.56 15.66
CA ASN A 459 -34.33 -7.69 15.35
C ASN A 459 -32.86 -7.28 15.54
N VAL A 460 -32.15 -7.98 16.44
CA VAL A 460 -30.74 -7.72 16.74
C VAL A 460 -29.84 -7.88 15.51
N GLN A 461 -30.20 -8.76 14.55
CA GLN A 461 -29.44 -8.91 13.30
C GLN A 461 -29.58 -7.68 12.39
N ASP A 462 -30.79 -7.12 12.29
CA ASP A 462 -31.01 -5.88 11.53
C ASP A 462 -30.31 -4.69 12.22
N ALA A 463 -30.26 -4.69 13.55
CA ALA A 463 -29.53 -3.68 14.33
C ALA A 463 -28.00 -3.73 14.09
N MET A 464 -27.43 -4.90 13.79
CA MET A 464 -26.00 -5.01 13.44
C MET A 464 -25.67 -4.36 12.10
N LEU A 465 -26.62 -4.28 11.15
CA LEU A 465 -26.42 -3.62 9.85
C LEU A 465 -26.16 -2.11 10.00
N PHE A 466 -26.62 -1.49 11.09
CA PHE A 466 -26.32 -0.10 11.44
C PHE A 466 -24.81 0.20 11.48
N LYS A 467 -23.98 -0.81 11.77
CA LYS A 467 -22.51 -0.69 11.72
C LYS A 467 -22.02 -0.17 10.37
N HIS A 468 -22.61 -0.59 9.24
CA HIS A 468 -22.17 -0.15 7.92
C HIS A 468 -22.40 1.35 7.66
N LEU A 469 -23.37 1.96 8.35
CA LEU A 469 -23.59 3.41 8.33
C LEU A 469 -22.63 4.13 9.29
N VAL A 470 -22.39 3.59 10.49
CA VAL A 470 -21.39 4.11 11.45
C VAL A 470 -19.98 4.10 10.84
N ASP A 471 -19.56 3.00 10.22
CA ASP A 471 -18.25 2.85 9.55
C ASP A 471 -18.06 3.89 8.42
N ARG A 472 -19.15 4.46 7.87
CA ARG A 472 -19.10 5.55 6.87
C ARG A 472 -19.12 6.94 7.51
N MET A 473 -19.85 7.11 8.60
CA MET A 473 -19.94 8.40 9.30
C MET A 473 -18.67 8.73 10.08
N SER A 474 -17.92 7.73 10.56
CA SER A 474 -16.65 7.93 11.27
C SER A 474 -15.54 8.56 10.42
N ASP A 475 -15.67 8.56 9.09
CA ASP A 475 -14.72 9.25 8.19
C ASP A 475 -14.93 10.78 8.17
N TRP A 476 -16.02 11.29 8.77
CA TRP A 476 -16.46 12.69 8.73
C TRP A 476 -16.74 13.33 10.12
N LEU A 477 -16.62 12.56 11.20
CA LEU A 477 -16.95 12.92 12.60
C LEU A 477 -15.72 12.99 13.51
#